data_AF-A0A1J5ISI5-F1
#
_entry.id   AF-A0A1J5ISI5-F1
#
_cell.length_a   1.000
_cell.length_b   1.000
_cell.length_c   1.000
_cell.angle_alpha   90.00
_cell.angle_beta   90.00
_cell.angle_gamma   90.00
#
_symmetry.space_group_name_H-M   'P 1'
#
loop_
_entity.id
_entity.type
_entity.pdbx_description
1 polymer ?
#
loop_
_entity_poly.entity_id
_entity_poly.type
_entity_poly.pdbx_seq_one_letter_code
_entity_poly.pdbx_strand_id
1 'polypeptide(L)' 'MADKFRILTSDNKGCYLCRQNSRELFLMRHIDSGQLRALCSDCALRHLDAYLIDNTRPWPCLAAAPGVAPAPET' A
#
# COMPACT_ATOMS: atom_id res chain seq x y z
N MET A 1 -2.60 3.48 -19.15
CA MET A 1 -3.08 3.53 -17.74
C MET A 1 -2.62 2.36 -16.86
N ALA A 2 -1.88 1.35 -17.37
CA ALA A 2 -1.52 0.17 -16.57
C ALA A 2 -0.38 0.37 -15.56
N ASP A 3 0.50 1.35 -15.76
CA ASP A 3 1.76 1.46 -14.98
C ASP A 3 1.58 2.08 -13.57
N LYS A 4 0.50 2.83 -13.34
CA LYS A 4 0.20 3.50 -12.04
C LYS A 4 0.06 2.52 -10.86
N PHE A 5 -0.21 1.25 -11.16
CA PHE A 5 -0.51 0.22 -10.18
C PHE A 5 0.62 -0.77 -9.97
N ARG A 6 1.74 -0.60 -10.69
CA ARG A 6 2.91 -1.45 -10.54
C ARG A 6 3.54 -1.20 -9.18
N ILE A 7 3.65 -2.26 -8.39
CA ILE A 7 4.36 -2.25 -7.11
C ILE A 7 5.86 -2.41 -7.43
N LEU A 8 6.65 -1.43 -7.03
CA LEU A 8 8.10 -1.50 -7.10
C LEU A 8 8.62 -2.12 -5.82
N THR A 9 9.21 -3.30 -5.96
CA THR A 9 9.85 -4.04 -4.88
C THR A 9 11.36 -3.96 -5.00
N SER A 10 12.05 -4.11 -3.87
CA SER A 10 13.48 -4.39 -3.88
C SER A 10 13.77 -5.74 -4.57
N ASP A 11 14.97 -5.89 -5.13
CA ASP A 11 15.51 -7.15 -5.69
C ASP A 11 15.39 -8.34 -4.72
N ASN A 12 15.66 -8.11 -3.44
CA ASN A 12 15.50 -9.11 -2.38
C ASN A 12 14.07 -9.19 -1.79
N LYS A 13 13.08 -8.54 -2.41
CA LYS A 13 11.70 -8.43 -1.93
C LYS A 13 11.55 -7.77 -0.54
N GLY A 14 12.60 -7.13 -0.02
CA GLY A 14 12.56 -6.34 1.20
C GLY A 14 12.06 -4.92 0.97
N CYS A 15 12.26 -4.07 1.98
CA CYS A 15 11.94 -2.64 1.91
C CYS A 15 12.63 -2.00 0.70
N TYR A 16 11.89 -1.22 -0.08
CA TYR A 16 12.41 -0.54 -1.27
C TYR A 16 13.56 0.42 -0.95
N LEU A 17 13.56 1.04 0.23
CA LEU A 17 14.59 2.01 0.64
C LEU A 17 15.79 1.34 1.31
N CYS A 18 15.60 0.75 2.49
CA CYS A 18 16.72 0.20 3.26
C CYS A 18 17.15 -1.22 2.83
N ARG A 19 16.41 -1.85 1.90
CA ARG A 19 16.65 -3.22 1.43
C ARG A 19 16.58 -4.27 2.52
N GLN A 20 16.21 -3.94 3.76
CA GLN A 20 16.06 -4.95 4.81
C GLN A 20 14.80 -5.79 4.59
N ASN A 21 14.94 -7.09 4.82
CA ASN A 21 13.82 -8.01 4.79
C ASN A 21 13.06 -7.91 6.12
N SER A 22 12.07 -7.03 6.17
CA SER A 22 11.15 -6.93 7.30
C SER A 22 10.06 -8.00 7.14
N ARG A 23 9.59 -8.57 8.26
CA ARG A 23 8.42 -9.47 8.24
C ARG A 23 7.18 -8.80 7.66
N GLU A 24 7.07 -7.49 7.85
CA GLU A 24 5.93 -6.70 7.41
C GLU A 24 6.41 -5.51 6.57
N LEU A 25 5.84 -5.39 5.38
CA LEU A 25 6.04 -4.29 4.45
C LEU A 25 4.69 -3.64 4.14
N PHE A 26 4.68 -2.32 4.14
CA PHE A 26 3.51 -1.50 3.84
C PHE A 26 3.58 -1.00 2.40
N LEU A 27 2.45 -1.07 1.70
CA LEU A 27 2.33 -0.48 0.37
C LEU A 27 2.06 1.02 0.50
N MET A 28 3.02 1.82 0.04
CA MET A 28 2.95 3.27 0.10
C MET A 28 3.09 3.87 -1.30
N ARG A 29 2.38 4.96 -1.54
CA ARG A 29 2.49 5.77 -2.75
C ARG A 29 3.53 6.86 -2.54
N HIS A 30 4.54 6.88 -3.40
CA HIS A 30 5.48 7.99 -3.49
C HIS A 30 4.76 9.21 -4.08
N ILE A 31 4.86 10.37 -3.42
CA ILE A 31 4.05 11.54 -3.75
C ILE A 31 4.42 12.07 -5.14
N ASP A 32 5.70 12.29 -5.41
CA ASP A 32 6.14 12.94 -6.66
C ASP A 32 5.94 12.06 -7.90
N SER A 33 6.25 10.77 -7.79
CA SER A 33 6.17 9.86 -8.95
C SER A 33 4.83 9.14 -9.05
N GLY A 34 4.01 9.18 -8.00
CA GLY A 34 2.77 8.42 -7.90
C GLY A 34 2.98 6.90 -7.89
N GLN A 35 4.22 6.38 -7.80
CA GLN A 35 4.50 4.95 -7.84
C GLN A 35 4.25 4.27 -6.50
N LEU A 36 3.84 3.00 -6.54
CA LEU A 36 3.67 2.19 -5.34
C LEU A 36 4.98 1.50 -4.96
N ARG A 37 5.35 1.58 -3.68
CA ARG A 37 6.58 1.00 -3.13
C ARG A 37 6.27 0.25 -1.84
N ALA A 38 6.95 -0.88 -1.63
CA ALA A 38 6.85 -1.65 -0.39
C ALA A 38 7.92 -1.15 0.61
N LEU A 39 7.51 -0.61 1.76
CA LEU A 39 8.40 -0.03 2.77
C LEU A 39 8.23 -0.71 4.14
N CYS A 40 9.30 -0.84 4.92
CA CYS A 40 9.16 -1.19 6.34
C CYS A 40 8.63 0.01 7.14
N SER A 41 8.14 -0.24 8.36
CA SER A 41 7.64 0.79 9.27
C SER A 41 8.67 1.91 9.51
N ASP A 42 9.94 1.58 9.74
CA ASP A 42 10.99 2.57 9.99
C ASP A 42 11.18 3.55 8.83
N CYS A 43 11.22 3.01 7.60
CA CYS A 43 11.37 3.82 6.40
C CYS A 43 10.09 4.62 6.11
N ALA A 44 8.92 4.04 6.34
CA ALA A 44 7.64 4.73 6.21
C ALA A 44 7.55 5.95 7.13
N LEU A 45 7.90 5.78 8.41
CA LEU A 45 7.80 6.82 9.42
C LEU A 45 8.89 7.91 9.28
N ARG A 46 10.06 7.58 8.74
CA ARG A 46 11.13 8.56 8.49
C ARG A 46 10.91 9.42 7.25
N HIS A 47 10.02 9.01 6.35
CA HIS A 47 9.76 9.66 5.06
C HIS A 47 8.28 9.98 4.85
N LEU A 48 7.58 10.44 5.91
CA LEU A 48 6.16 10.79 5.88
C LEU A 48 5.84 11.95 4.93
N ASP A 49 6.83 12.77 4.62
CA ASP A 49 6.76 13.90 3.68
C ASP A 49 6.83 13.46 2.22
N ALA A 50 7.33 12.24 1.93
CA ALA A 50 7.51 11.72 0.58
C ALA A 50 6.58 10.54 0.25
N TYR A 51 5.96 9.93 1.24
CA TYR A 51 5.14 8.73 1.08
C TYR A 51 3.81 8.81 1.82
N LEU A 52 2.76 8.30 1.17
CA LEU A 52 1.42 8.21 1.71
C LEU A 52 0.93 6.75 1.66
N ILE A 53 0.12 6.34 2.62
CA ILE A 53 -0.60 5.06 2.52
C ILE A 53 -1.56 5.13 1.33
N ASP A 54 -1.53 4.13 0.45
CA ASP A 54 -2.40 4.09 -0.71
C ASP A 54 -3.82 3.62 -0.33
N ASN A 55 -4.66 4.56 0.11
CA ASN A 55 -6.09 4.32 0.38
C ASN A 55 -6.99 4.53 -0.84
N THR A 56 -6.40 4.67 -2.04
CA THR A 56 -7.17 4.95 -3.27
C THR A 56 -7.88 3.72 -3.83
N ARG A 57 -7.68 2.54 -3.23
CA ARG A 57 -8.38 1.32 -3.59
C ARG A 57 -9.36 0.94 -2.48
N PRO A 58 -10.51 0.36 -2.84
CA PRO A 58 -11.30 -0.34 -1.84
C PRO A 58 -10.37 -1.37 -1.19
N TRP A 59 -10.33 -1.32 0.15
CA TRP A 59 -9.81 -2.45 0.88
C TRP A 59 -10.54 -3.69 0.36
N PRO A 60 -9.89 -4.85 0.27
CA PRO A 60 -10.64 -6.10 0.30
C PRO A 60 -11.28 -6.18 1.69
N CYS A 61 -12.25 -5.30 1.99
CA CYS A 61 -13.30 -5.62 2.92
C CYS A 61 -13.80 -6.94 2.41
N LEU A 62 -13.70 -7.97 3.26
CA LEU A 62 -14.27 -9.29 3.04
C LEU A 62 -15.60 -9.04 2.34
N ALA A 63 -15.64 -9.28 1.02
CA ALA A 63 -16.83 -9.05 0.23
C ALA A 63 -17.92 -9.70 1.05
N ALA A 64 -18.89 -8.88 1.49
CA ALA A 64 -19.85 -9.23 2.52
C ALA A 64 -20.17 -10.71 2.36
N ALA A 65 -19.89 -11.50 3.41
CA ALA A 65 -20.14 -12.94 3.38
C ALA A 65 -21.49 -13.14 2.66
N PRO A 66 -21.56 -13.99 1.62
CA PRO A 66 -22.72 -14.03 0.75
C PRO A 66 -23.98 -14.19 1.61
N GLY A 67 -24.80 -13.13 1.70
CA GLY A 67 -25.99 -13.09 2.56
C GLY A 67 -26.21 -11.84 3.42
N VAL A 68 -25.27 -10.90 3.55
CA VAL A 68 -25.53 -9.67 4.32
C VAL A 68 -26.10 -8.59 3.40
N ALA A 69 -27.41 -8.37 3.47
CA ALA A 69 -28.09 -7.29 2.74
C ALA A 69 -27.54 -5.91 3.20
N PRO A 70 -27.38 -4.95 2.28
CA PRO A 70 -27.00 -3.59 2.66
C PRO A 70 -28.08 -3.00 3.57
N ALA A 71 -27.66 -2.33 4.65
CA ALA A 71 -28.57 -1.65 5.56
C ALA A 71 -29.35 -0.55 4.82
N PRO A 72 -30.64 -0.35 5.12
CA PRO A 72 -31.43 0.68 4.46
C PRO A 72 -30.88 2.07 4.81
N GLU A 73 -30.59 2.84 3.77
CA GLU A 73 -30.36 4.27 3.85
C GLU A 73 -31.60 4.96 4.46
N THR A 74 -31.38 5.77 5.50
CA THR A 74 -32.41 6.54 6.22
C THR A 74 -32.60 7.90 5.57
#